data_AF-A0A957RCZ6-F1
#
_entry.id   AF-A0A957RCZ6-F1
#
_cell.length_a   1.000
_cell.length_b   1.000
_cell.length_c   1.000
_cell.angle_alpha   90.00
_cell.angle_beta   90.00
_cell.angle_gamma   90.00
#
_symmetry.space_group_name_H-M   'P 1'
#
loop_
_entity.id
_entity.type
_entity.pdbx_description
1 polymer ?
#
loop_
_entity_poly.entity_id
_entity_poly.type
_entity_poly.pdbx_seq_one_letter_code
_entity_poly.pdbx_strand_id
1 'polypeptide(L)'
;WHEMYCAGHLMEAAVAHHQATGDPKLLNALARYADHIDARFGPNPGQYRGYGGHPEIELALVRLYHATGEERYLALSKYLVEERGQQDPHYYDIEAVERGEDPRKFWARTYEYCQAHAPIREHDKVVGHAVRAMYLMSGVADLAHEYDDPTLLAVCERLWENLVYQRMYL
;
A
#
# COMPACT_ATOMS: atom_id res chain seq x y z
N TRP A 1 8.11 5.92 -8.73
CA TRP A 1 8.40 5.73 -7.27
C TRP A 1 7.32 6.28 -6.34
N HIS A 2 6.88 7.55 -6.44
CA HIS A 2 5.85 8.14 -5.55
C HIS A 2 4.52 8.45 -6.26
N GLU A 3 4.24 7.88 -7.44
CA GLU A 3 2.98 8.15 -8.17
C GLU A 3 1.76 7.69 -7.39
N MET A 4 1.76 6.44 -6.89
CA MET A 4 0.70 5.91 -6.04
C MET A 4 0.61 6.64 -4.69
N TYR A 5 1.74 7.07 -4.13
CA TYR A 5 1.78 7.86 -2.89
C TYR A 5 1.07 9.20 -3.06
N CYS A 6 1.41 9.95 -4.12
CA CYS A 6 0.73 11.20 -4.43
C CYS A 6 -0.76 10.99 -4.73
N ALA A 7 -1.12 9.91 -5.44
CA ALA A 7 -2.51 9.57 -5.72
C ALA A 7 -3.28 9.27 -4.42
N GLY A 8 -2.70 8.49 -3.50
CA GLY A 8 -3.30 8.18 -2.20
C GLY A 8 -3.60 9.43 -1.37
N HIS A 9 -2.62 10.32 -1.22
CA HIS A 9 -2.86 11.59 -0.51
C HIS A 9 -3.94 12.46 -1.17
N LEU A 10 -4.01 12.50 -2.50
CA LEU A 10 -5.09 13.21 -3.19
C LEU A 10 -6.45 12.54 -2.97
N MET A 11 -6.51 11.20 -2.91
CA MET A 11 -7.73 10.44 -2.59
C MET A 11 -8.20 10.74 -1.16
N GLU A 12 -7.30 10.74 -0.19
CA GLU A 12 -7.63 11.12 1.19
C GLU A 12 -8.18 12.54 1.28
N ALA A 13 -7.54 13.50 0.60
CA ALA A 13 -8.01 14.88 0.52
C ALA A 13 -9.40 14.97 -0.14
N ALA A 14 -9.64 14.17 -1.19
CA ALA A 14 -10.92 14.11 -1.89
C ALA A 14 -12.05 13.58 -1.00
N VAL A 15 -11.78 12.51 -0.25
CA VAL A 15 -12.72 11.92 0.71
C VAL A 15 -13.05 12.94 1.81
N ALA A 16 -12.03 13.53 2.45
CA ALA A 16 -12.23 14.49 3.52
C ALA A 16 -12.98 15.75 3.03
N HIS A 17 -12.63 16.26 1.84
CA HIS A 17 -13.33 17.39 1.24
C HIS A 17 -14.80 17.08 0.97
N HIS A 18 -15.11 15.90 0.42
CA HIS A 18 -16.49 15.50 0.18
C HIS A 18 -17.28 15.36 1.48
N GLN A 19 -16.71 14.74 2.52
CA GLN A 19 -17.35 14.62 3.83
C GLN A 19 -17.62 15.98 4.49
N ALA A 20 -16.70 16.94 4.33
CA ALA A 20 -16.83 18.26 4.93
C ALA A 20 -17.81 19.19 4.20
N THR A 21 -17.95 19.04 2.87
CA THR A 21 -18.65 20.02 2.02
C THR A 21 -19.86 19.47 1.26
N GLY A 22 -19.94 18.16 1.10
CA GLY A 22 -20.88 17.49 0.20
C GLY A 22 -20.56 17.65 -1.29
N ASP A 23 -19.53 18.40 -1.70
CA ASP A 23 -19.18 18.56 -3.13
C ASP A 23 -18.50 17.27 -3.64
N PRO A 24 -19.09 16.58 -4.65
CA PRO A 24 -18.56 15.32 -5.14
C PRO A 24 -17.48 15.49 -6.23
N LYS A 25 -17.18 16.69 -6.70
CA LYS A 25 -16.30 16.89 -7.87
C LYS A 25 -14.92 16.29 -7.69
N LEU A 26 -14.29 16.57 -6.54
CA LEU A 26 -12.94 16.07 -6.25
C LEU A 26 -12.96 14.55 -6.03
N LEU A 27 -13.95 14.05 -5.28
CA LEU A 27 -14.15 12.61 -5.07
C LEU A 27 -14.30 11.86 -6.40
N ASN A 28 -15.17 12.33 -7.29
CA ASN A 28 -15.41 11.71 -8.61
C ASN A 28 -14.16 11.75 -9.51
N ALA A 29 -13.38 12.84 -9.43
CA ALA A 29 -12.12 12.92 -10.17
C ALA A 29 -11.10 11.89 -9.68
N LEU A 30 -10.98 11.71 -8.35
CA LEU A 30 -10.03 10.76 -7.77
C LEU A 30 -10.50 9.31 -7.86
N ALA A 31 -11.81 9.05 -7.86
CA ALA A 31 -12.39 7.76 -8.18
C ALA A 31 -11.98 7.30 -9.59
N ARG A 32 -12.08 8.19 -10.59
CA ARG A 32 -11.60 7.90 -11.95
C ARG A 32 -10.09 7.65 -12.02
N TYR A 33 -9.32 8.29 -11.13
CA TYR A 33 -7.88 8.03 -11.04
C TYR A 33 -7.61 6.64 -10.41
N ALA A 34 -8.36 6.27 -9.37
CA ALA A 34 -8.33 4.92 -8.80
C ALA A 34 -8.71 3.87 -9.85
N ASP A 35 -9.75 4.10 -10.65
CA ASP A 35 -10.13 3.20 -11.76
C ASP A 35 -9.00 3.01 -12.77
N HIS A 36 -8.24 4.08 -13.07
CA HIS A 36 -7.08 3.97 -13.94
C HIS A 36 -5.98 3.12 -13.30
N ILE A 37 -5.70 3.30 -12.01
CA ILE A 37 -4.70 2.51 -11.30
C ILE A 37 -5.12 1.02 -11.26
N ASP A 38 -6.38 0.75 -10.92
CA ASP A 38 -7.00 -0.59 -10.96
C ASP A 38 -6.84 -1.25 -12.34
N ALA A 39 -7.06 -0.50 -13.43
CA ALA A 39 -6.87 -1.04 -14.78
C ALA A 39 -5.41 -1.34 -15.15
N ARG A 40 -4.43 -0.74 -14.46
CA ARG A 40 -2.99 -0.91 -14.76
C ARG A 40 -2.29 -1.90 -13.84
N PHE A 41 -2.74 -2.04 -12.59
CA PHE A 41 -2.07 -2.84 -11.56
C PHE A 41 -3.01 -3.92 -11.04
N GLY A 42 -2.52 -5.16 -10.97
CA GLY A 42 -3.32 -6.30 -10.56
C GLY A 42 -2.76 -7.63 -11.05
N PRO A 43 -3.40 -8.74 -10.69
CA PRO A 43 -2.93 -10.09 -11.02
C PRO A 43 -3.31 -10.53 -12.44
N ASN A 44 -4.12 -9.77 -13.18
CA ASN A 44 -4.66 -10.23 -14.45
C ASN A 44 -3.66 -10.06 -15.62
N PRO A 45 -3.80 -10.85 -16.70
CA PRO A 45 -2.99 -10.67 -17.90
C PRO A 45 -3.03 -9.23 -18.43
N GLY A 46 -1.86 -8.65 -18.67
CA GLY A 46 -1.70 -7.29 -19.19
C GLY A 46 -1.64 -6.20 -18.12
N GLN A 47 -1.81 -6.54 -16.83
CA GLN A 47 -1.55 -5.64 -15.71
C GLN A 47 -0.11 -5.79 -15.20
N TYR A 48 0.39 -4.73 -14.56
CA TYR A 48 1.65 -4.77 -13.83
C TYR A 48 1.43 -5.38 -12.46
N ARG A 49 2.24 -6.39 -12.13
CA ARG A 49 2.31 -6.98 -10.79
C ARG A 49 3.12 -6.12 -9.83
N GLY A 50 2.79 -4.84 -9.78
CA GLY A 50 3.57 -3.79 -9.13
C GLY A 50 2.82 -3.05 -8.03
N TYR A 51 3.60 -2.34 -7.23
CA TYR A 51 3.16 -1.54 -6.09
C TYR A 51 4.11 -0.35 -5.85
N GLY A 52 3.63 0.66 -5.13
CA GLY A 52 4.39 1.87 -4.87
C GLY A 52 5.55 1.68 -3.88
N GLY A 53 6.66 2.38 -4.13
CA GLY A 53 7.84 2.38 -3.24
C GLY A 53 7.63 3.04 -1.87
N HIS A 54 6.57 3.84 -1.74
CA HIS A 54 6.11 4.41 -0.48
C HIS A 54 4.64 4.00 -0.28
N PRO A 55 4.34 3.14 0.71
CA PRO A 55 2.97 2.84 1.12
C PRO A 55 2.24 4.12 1.49
N GLU A 56 0.97 4.22 1.09
CA GLU A 56 0.05 5.35 1.32
C GLU A 56 -1.27 5.09 0.59
N ILE A 57 -1.19 4.58 -0.65
CA ILE A 57 -2.39 4.32 -1.46
C ILE A 57 -3.28 3.25 -0.84
N GLU A 58 -2.70 2.30 -0.11
CA GLU A 58 -3.40 1.16 0.47
C GLU A 58 -4.47 1.61 1.48
N LEU A 59 -4.13 2.49 2.43
CA LEU A 59 -5.10 3.07 3.38
C LEU A 59 -6.06 4.06 2.68
N ALA A 60 -5.57 4.82 1.71
CA ALA A 60 -6.38 5.79 0.98
C ALA A 60 -7.48 5.11 0.15
N LEU A 61 -7.20 3.94 -0.42
CA LEU A 61 -8.17 3.14 -1.17
C LEU A 61 -9.27 2.56 -0.27
N VAL A 62 -8.97 2.18 0.97
CA VAL A 62 -10.02 1.76 1.93
C VAL A 62 -10.94 2.94 2.25
N ARG A 63 -10.38 4.12 2.50
CA ARG A 63 -11.18 5.35 2.72
C ARG A 63 -12.03 5.72 1.51
N LEU A 64 -11.48 5.56 0.31
CA LEU A 64 -12.21 5.80 -0.93
C LEU A 64 -13.34 4.77 -1.12
N TYR A 65 -13.10 3.50 -0.79
CA TYR A 65 -14.13 2.47 -0.73
C TYR A 65 -15.27 2.87 0.22
N HIS A 66 -14.97 3.29 1.47
CA HIS A 66 -16.00 3.73 2.40
C HIS A 66 -16.82 4.93 1.88
N ALA A 67 -16.18 5.86 1.19
CA ALA A 67 -16.84 7.06 0.67
C ALA A 67 -17.71 6.79 -0.57
N THR A 68 -17.43 5.72 -1.31
CA THR A 68 -18.05 5.46 -2.63
C THR A 68 -18.89 4.18 -2.69
N GLY A 69 -18.62 3.20 -1.82
CA GLY A 69 -19.17 1.86 -1.88
C GLY A 69 -18.61 0.97 -2.99
N GLU A 70 -17.55 1.40 -3.69
CA GLU A 70 -16.96 0.64 -4.80
C GLU A 70 -15.97 -0.42 -4.29
N GLU A 71 -16.41 -1.68 -4.28
CA GLU A 71 -15.65 -2.83 -3.78
C GLU A 71 -14.30 -3.03 -4.51
N ARG A 72 -14.18 -2.61 -5.77
CA ARG A 72 -12.91 -2.69 -6.51
C ARG A 72 -11.78 -1.92 -5.82
N TYR A 73 -12.07 -0.83 -5.12
CA TYR A 73 -11.04 -0.07 -4.41
C TYR A 73 -10.51 -0.84 -3.19
N LEU A 74 -11.40 -1.52 -2.46
CA LEU A 74 -11.00 -2.41 -1.37
C LEU A 74 -10.20 -3.62 -1.88
N ALA A 75 -10.61 -4.20 -3.01
CA ALA A 75 -9.89 -5.31 -3.66
C ALA A 75 -8.50 -4.88 -4.15
N LEU A 76 -8.38 -3.69 -4.74
CA LEU A 76 -7.10 -3.12 -5.17
C LEU A 76 -6.17 -2.87 -3.97
N SER A 77 -6.70 -2.32 -2.86
CA SER A 77 -5.93 -2.14 -1.62
C SER A 77 -5.36 -3.47 -1.12
N LYS A 78 -6.21 -4.50 -1.02
CA LYS A 78 -5.79 -5.85 -0.62
C LYS A 78 -4.71 -6.41 -1.54
N TYR A 79 -4.90 -6.30 -2.85
CA TYR A 79 -3.91 -6.75 -3.82
C TYR A 79 -2.55 -6.06 -3.61
N LEU A 80 -2.51 -4.72 -3.46
CA LEU A 80 -1.26 -3.98 -3.30
C LEU A 80 -0.52 -4.38 -2.01
N VAL A 81 -1.25 -4.66 -0.93
CA VAL A 81 -0.70 -5.16 0.34
C VAL A 81 -0.14 -6.57 0.20
N GLU A 82 -0.88 -7.50 -0.40
CA GLU A 82 -0.49 -8.91 -0.52
C GLU A 82 0.60 -9.14 -1.59
N GLU A 83 0.63 -8.33 -2.64
CA GLU A 83 1.65 -8.38 -3.69
C GLU A 83 3.00 -7.81 -3.19
N ARG A 84 2.98 -6.91 -2.20
CA ARG A 84 4.19 -6.28 -1.68
C ARG A 84 5.14 -7.32 -1.09
N GLY A 85 6.35 -7.39 -1.67
CA GLY A 85 7.43 -8.25 -1.19
C GLY A 85 7.35 -9.70 -1.66
N GLN A 86 6.42 -10.02 -2.58
CA GLN A 86 6.45 -11.29 -3.30
C GLN A 86 7.79 -11.47 -4.05
N GLN A 87 8.27 -12.70 -4.09
CA GLN A 87 9.56 -13.06 -4.66
C GLN A 87 9.40 -13.81 -5.99
N ASP A 88 10.51 -13.96 -6.71
CA ASP A 88 10.64 -14.79 -7.93
C ASP A 88 9.74 -14.41 -9.12
N PRO A 89 9.99 -13.27 -9.78
CA PRO A 89 10.96 -12.22 -9.43
C PRO A 89 10.33 -11.07 -8.62
N HIS A 90 11.13 -10.41 -7.79
CA HIS A 90 10.70 -9.23 -7.04
C HIS A 90 10.41 -8.05 -7.98
N TYR A 91 9.26 -7.37 -7.82
CA TYR A 91 8.82 -6.34 -8.76
C TYR A 91 9.84 -5.22 -9.00
N TYR A 92 10.50 -4.71 -7.94
CA TYR A 92 11.53 -3.67 -8.09
C TYR A 92 12.75 -4.11 -8.90
N ASP A 93 13.03 -5.41 -8.98
CA ASP A 93 14.10 -5.92 -9.82
C ASP A 93 13.67 -5.92 -11.30
N ILE A 94 12.42 -6.32 -11.56
CA ILE A 94 11.82 -6.28 -12.90
C ILE A 94 11.87 -4.85 -13.45
N GLU A 95 11.32 -3.89 -12.72
CA GLU A 95 11.25 -2.50 -13.18
C GLU A 95 12.64 -1.84 -13.31
N ALA A 96 13.61 -2.20 -12.46
CA ALA A 96 14.98 -1.72 -12.59
C ALA A 96 15.63 -2.25 -13.87
N VAL A 97 15.49 -3.55 -14.16
CA VAL A 97 16.01 -4.15 -15.40
C VAL A 97 15.37 -3.52 -16.63
N GLU A 98 14.06 -3.28 -16.61
CA GLU A 98 13.34 -2.60 -17.71
C GLU A 98 13.83 -1.17 -17.95
N ARG A 99 14.28 -0.47 -16.89
CA ARG A 99 14.91 0.86 -16.99
C ARG A 99 16.40 0.81 -17.41
N GLY A 100 16.98 -0.38 -17.56
CA GLY A 100 18.42 -0.55 -17.82
C GLY A 100 19.31 -0.31 -16.59
N GLU A 101 18.74 -0.44 -15.39
CA GLU A 101 19.44 -0.31 -14.11
C GLU A 101 19.87 -1.68 -13.58
N ASP A 102 20.86 -1.69 -12.67
CA ASP A 102 21.26 -2.90 -11.94
C ASP A 102 20.50 -2.93 -10.59
N PRO A 103 19.58 -3.88 -10.35
CA PRO A 103 18.81 -3.95 -9.10
C PRO A 103 19.69 -3.98 -7.84
N ARG A 104 20.91 -4.54 -7.94
CA ARG A 104 21.86 -4.62 -6.83
C ARG A 104 22.41 -3.25 -6.41
N LYS A 105 22.22 -2.22 -7.25
CA LYS A 105 22.58 -0.83 -6.96
C LYS A 105 21.45 -0.05 -6.31
N PHE A 106 20.41 -0.73 -5.80
CA PHE A 106 19.36 -0.09 -5.05
C PHE A 106 19.95 0.74 -3.89
N TRP A 107 19.63 2.03 -3.87
CA TRP A 107 20.31 3.01 -3.02
C TRP A 107 20.18 2.72 -1.52
N ALA A 108 19.05 2.14 -1.09
CA ALA A 108 18.82 1.79 0.31
C ALA A 108 19.39 0.41 0.70
N ARG A 109 20.08 -0.26 -0.24
CA ARG A 109 20.75 -1.56 -0.11
C ARG A 109 19.83 -2.76 0.11
N THR A 110 18.71 -2.59 0.83
CA THR A 110 17.72 -3.64 1.08
C THR A 110 16.30 -3.11 0.85
N TYR A 111 15.40 -4.00 0.46
CA TYR A 111 13.98 -3.67 0.32
C TYR A 111 13.23 -3.56 1.66
N GLU A 112 13.93 -3.74 2.78
CA GLU A 112 13.39 -3.40 4.11
C GLU A 112 13.01 -1.93 4.18
N TYR A 113 13.74 -1.04 3.50
CA TYR A 113 13.43 0.40 3.45
C TYR A 113 11.98 0.69 3.03
N CYS A 114 11.43 -0.15 2.14
CA CYS A 114 10.08 -0.07 1.57
C CYS A 114 9.12 -1.16 2.08
N GLN A 115 9.51 -1.88 3.14
CA GLN A 115 8.74 -3.00 3.69
C GLN A 115 8.39 -4.04 2.61
N ALA A 116 9.29 -4.25 1.65
CA ALA A 116 9.12 -5.16 0.50
C ALA A 116 10.19 -6.26 0.46
N HIS A 117 10.84 -6.54 1.60
CA HIS A 117 11.85 -7.59 1.72
C HIS A 117 11.23 -9.00 1.79
N ALA A 118 9.96 -9.10 2.19
CA ALA A 118 9.17 -10.32 2.27
C ALA A 118 7.67 -9.98 2.14
N PRO A 119 6.80 -10.96 1.83
CA PRO A 119 5.35 -10.78 1.90
C PRO A 119 4.91 -10.29 3.28
N ILE A 120 3.88 -9.43 3.34
CA ILE A 120 3.43 -8.81 4.60
C ILE A 120 3.14 -9.80 5.73
N ARG A 121 2.60 -10.98 5.36
CA ARG A 121 2.24 -12.05 6.31
C ARG A 121 3.45 -12.68 6.99
N GLU A 122 4.62 -12.55 6.38
CA GLU A 122 5.89 -13.07 6.89
C GLU A 122 6.68 -12.04 7.70
N HIS A 123 6.20 -10.79 7.81
CA HIS A 123 6.91 -9.76 8.58
C HIS A 123 6.88 -10.11 10.08
N ASP A 124 8.05 -10.06 10.71
CA ASP A 124 8.26 -10.37 12.14
C ASP A 124 8.60 -9.14 12.99
N LYS A 125 9.04 -8.04 12.36
CA LYS A 125 9.44 -6.80 13.02
C LYS A 125 9.30 -5.59 12.11
N VAL A 126 9.16 -4.41 12.70
CA VAL A 126 9.04 -3.15 11.96
C VAL A 126 10.41 -2.67 11.49
N VAL A 127 10.67 -2.69 10.19
CA VAL A 127 11.96 -2.30 9.57
C VAL A 127 11.82 -1.14 8.59
N GLY A 128 12.96 -0.55 8.22
CA GLY A 128 13.03 0.46 7.18
C GLY A 128 12.52 1.83 7.58
N HIS A 129 11.97 2.56 6.61
CA HIS A 129 11.50 3.93 6.81
C HIS A 129 10.25 3.98 7.70
N ALA A 130 10.32 4.70 8.82
CA ALA A 130 9.27 4.74 9.84
C ALA A 130 7.88 5.09 9.25
N VAL A 131 7.76 6.18 8.48
CA VAL A 131 6.45 6.59 7.91
C VAL A 131 5.92 5.57 6.91
N ARG A 132 6.79 4.90 6.14
CA ARG A 132 6.35 3.89 5.17
C ARG A 132 5.77 2.69 5.88
N ALA A 133 6.44 2.24 6.94
CA ALA A 133 5.95 1.15 7.77
C ALA A 133 4.63 1.50 8.44
N MET A 134 4.49 2.71 9.00
CA MET A 134 3.25 3.11 9.67
C MET A 134 2.08 3.18 8.69
N TYR A 135 2.25 3.80 7.51
CA TYR A 135 1.18 3.86 6.50
C TYR A 135 0.80 2.47 5.98
N LEU A 136 1.78 1.60 5.73
CA LEU A 136 1.49 0.21 5.36
C LEU A 136 0.68 -0.50 6.45
N MET A 137 1.12 -0.41 7.71
CA MET A 137 0.42 -1.06 8.82
C MET A 137 -0.99 -0.51 9.04
N SER A 138 -1.23 0.79 8.80
CA SER A 138 -2.58 1.36 8.80
C SER A 138 -3.46 0.68 7.75
N GLY A 139 -2.99 0.57 6.51
CA GLY A 139 -3.73 -0.14 5.45
C GLY A 139 -3.94 -1.63 5.74
N VAL A 140 -2.95 -2.31 6.33
CA VAL A 140 -3.07 -3.73 6.72
C VAL A 140 -4.10 -3.91 7.84
N ALA A 141 -4.12 -3.02 8.83
CA ALA A 141 -5.10 -3.07 9.92
C ALA A 141 -6.52 -2.82 9.41
N ASP A 142 -6.69 -1.84 8.51
CA ASP A 142 -7.96 -1.58 7.84
C ASP A 142 -8.44 -2.83 7.08
N LEU A 143 -7.57 -3.49 6.31
CA LEU A 143 -7.90 -4.71 5.59
C LEU A 143 -8.22 -5.90 6.51
N ALA A 144 -7.51 -6.03 7.63
CA ALA A 144 -7.81 -7.06 8.62
C ALA A 144 -9.23 -6.91 9.17
N HIS A 145 -9.68 -5.68 9.36
CA HIS A 145 -11.06 -5.38 9.77
C HIS A 145 -12.07 -5.64 8.64
N GLU A 146 -11.86 -5.05 7.46
CA GLU A 146 -12.82 -5.12 6.34
C GLU A 146 -13.05 -6.54 5.82
N TYR A 147 -12.05 -7.42 5.92
CA TYR A 147 -12.14 -8.81 5.48
C TYR A 147 -12.37 -9.82 6.61
N ASP A 148 -12.54 -9.37 7.86
CA ASP A 148 -12.55 -10.22 9.04
C ASP A 148 -11.39 -11.24 9.03
N ASP A 149 -10.17 -10.79 8.70
CA ASP A 149 -9.01 -11.65 8.49
C ASP A 149 -8.17 -11.77 9.77
N PRO A 150 -8.33 -12.84 10.58
CA PRO A 150 -7.59 -13.00 11.83
C PRO A 150 -6.08 -13.19 11.60
N THR A 151 -5.69 -13.62 10.41
CA THR A 151 -4.28 -13.86 10.09
C THR A 151 -3.55 -12.57 9.73
N LEU A 152 -4.23 -11.59 9.12
CA LEU A 152 -3.69 -10.22 8.98
C LEU A 152 -3.70 -9.49 10.32
N LEU A 153 -4.74 -9.67 11.14
CA LEU A 153 -4.78 -9.08 12.48
C LEU A 153 -3.59 -9.53 13.33
N ALA A 154 -3.26 -10.83 13.31
CA ALA A 154 -2.10 -11.36 14.01
C ALA A 154 -0.75 -10.79 13.52
N VAL A 155 -0.66 -10.36 12.25
CA VAL A 155 0.50 -9.63 11.73
C VAL A 155 0.57 -8.24 12.34
N CYS A 156 -0.56 -7.50 12.34
CA CYS A 156 -0.64 -6.18 12.96
C CYS A 156 -0.24 -6.20 14.44
N GLU A 157 -0.77 -7.16 15.22
CA GLU A 157 -0.46 -7.30 16.65
C GLU A 157 1.03 -7.56 16.88
N ARG A 158 1.62 -8.50 16.14
CA ARG A 158 3.06 -8.81 16.23
C ARG A 158 3.94 -7.61 15.90
N LEU A 159 3.61 -6.88 14.83
CA LEU A 159 4.38 -5.70 14.42
C LEU A 159 4.18 -4.53 15.39
N TRP A 160 2.98 -4.37 15.93
CA TRP A 160 2.66 -3.39 16.97
C TRP A 160 3.47 -3.64 18.24
N GLU A 161 3.51 -4.88 18.74
CA GLU A 161 4.32 -5.24 19.90
C GLU A 161 5.80 -4.96 19.65
N ASN A 162 6.32 -5.31 18.47
CA ASN A 162 7.70 -5.01 18.11
C ASN A 162 7.98 -3.50 18.13
N LEU A 163 7.07 -2.69 17.58
CA LEU A 163 7.20 -1.24 17.54
C LEU A 163 7.20 -0.65 18.96
N VAL A 164 6.14 -0.89 19.72
CA VAL A 164 5.87 -0.22 21.01
C VAL A 164 6.89 -0.62 22.06
N TYR A 165 7.27 -1.89 22.13
CA TYR A 165 8.13 -2.38 23.20
C TYR A 165 9.62 -2.37 22.87
N GLN A 166 10.01 -2.18 21.60
CA GLN A 166 11.43 -2.25 21.20
C GLN A 166 11.92 -1.09 20.34
N ARG A 167 11.03 -0.34 19.66
CA ARG A 167 11.41 0.62 18.60
C ARG A 167 10.70 1.97 18.70
N MET A 168 10.07 2.28 19.83
CA MET A 168 9.42 3.56 20.11
C MET A 168 10.19 4.33 21.18
N TYR A 169 10.34 5.65 21.00
CA TYR A 169 10.94 6.53 22.00
C TYR A 169 10.04 6.66 23.24
N LEU A 170 10.66 7.03 24.37
CA LEU A 170 9.98 7.32 25.65
C LEU A 170 9.25 8.66 25.64
#